data_AF-A0A7C8J404-F1
#
_entry.id   AF-A0A7C8J404-F1
#
_cell.length_a   1.000
_cell.length_b   1.000
_cell.length_c   1.000
_cell.angle_alpha   90.00
_cell.angle_beta   90.00
_cell.angle_gamma   90.00
#
_symmetry.space_group_name_H-M   'P 1'
#
loop_
_entity.id
_entity.type
_entity.pdbx_description
1 polymer ?
#
loop_
_entity_poly.entity_id
_entity_poly.type
_entity_poly.pdbx_seq_one_letter_code
_entity_poly.pdbx_strand_id
1 'polypeptide(L)'
;MMTSSGRYHHKTSRSAEEEPDPISPISRVSTAEGFGNRQRPGAPGEVRISFDNGRSSILPGDDDSDTTSTGSGRRRAFRRRGKRMTASRNYHNPTKIIGAEPGISATQEIDLELYARCGITCVDYGMDDMITTELINETLPEFLARPRPKWATVRWINVNGLSWDVIKCLGQYKALHRLAIEDIMNTHSRSKTDWYSDHALIVMTLQKLVHLDTTEEEHKKQKGNWFQNLFDIPDVVDSDDDSFPEVQGHSDGTETKTIQTLQRYHGGPNYERIIFMEKNSSLAQKDYAVAVEQCSIFLCDDNTVISFFESSADDIEPPIMARLSSTNTLLRSSCDGSMVVQAIIDAIVDLCFPVIHAYQDTIGELELSVLTDTSLHDTQRLYILTSELALLKTTIQPLTGIINALRDHKRDPTKKGNNTMSQLTSVGISPIAHTYLGDVQDHTIVLLETVETMKRSADNLTDYIFNTVGNLQNENMRQLTIVTIFFLPLTFLTGYFGMNFTEFKGIERSDAFFWYLAVPIGVTTMLALLSAIPIFTTSHVHPYRY
;
A
#
# COMPACT_ATOMS: atom_id res chain seq x y z
N MET A 1 41.43 44.16 45.03
CA MET A 1 40.31 45.09 45.27
C MET A 1 39.03 44.25 45.20
N MET A 2 38.31 44.08 46.30
CA MET A 2 37.24 44.98 46.78
C MET A 2 36.02 44.92 45.84
N THR A 3 34.97 44.14 46.14
CA THR A 3 33.84 44.38 47.11
C THR A 3 32.82 45.41 46.58
N SER A 4 31.50 45.30 46.82
CA SER A 4 30.77 44.58 47.88
C SER A 4 29.32 44.15 47.52
N SER A 5 28.74 43.28 48.37
CA SER A 5 27.33 43.24 48.91
C SER A 5 26.12 43.64 48.04
N GLY A 6 24.94 42.99 48.11
CA GLY A 6 24.39 41.96 49.02
C GLY A 6 22.83 41.98 48.95
N ARG A 7 22.00 41.43 49.87
CA ARG A 7 22.15 40.36 50.88
C ARG A 7 20.75 40.00 51.50
N TYR A 8 20.20 38.79 51.26
CA TYR A 8 19.02 38.16 51.94
C TYR A 8 17.68 38.94 51.85
N HIS A 9 16.46 38.47 52.18
CA HIS A 9 15.88 37.46 53.11
C HIS A 9 14.45 37.05 52.58
N HIS A 10 13.70 35.97 52.94
CA HIS A 10 13.90 34.78 53.80
C HIS A 10 12.89 33.60 53.48
N LYS A 11 12.57 32.78 54.51
CA LYS A 11 11.60 31.68 54.75
C LYS A 11 10.09 31.99 54.48
N THR A 12 9.08 31.09 54.44
CA THR A 12 8.93 29.59 54.51
C THR A 12 7.50 29.08 54.15
N SER A 13 7.41 27.82 53.66
CA SER A 13 6.40 26.76 53.93
C SER A 13 4.88 26.84 53.58
N ARG A 14 4.40 25.72 52.99
CA ARG A 14 3.08 25.00 53.13
C ARG A 14 1.81 25.46 52.38
N SER A 15 1.45 24.65 51.37
CA SER A 15 0.26 23.77 51.28
C SER A 15 -1.19 24.31 51.22
N ALA A 16 -1.77 24.24 50.01
CA ALA A 16 -3.13 23.78 49.61
C ALA A 16 -3.01 23.36 48.12
N GLU A 17 -3.52 22.24 47.59
CA GLU A 17 -4.94 21.83 47.38
C GLU A 17 -5.75 22.79 46.49
N GLU A 18 -5.88 22.46 45.19
CA GLU A 18 -7.16 22.16 44.51
C GLU A 18 -6.95 21.66 43.06
N GLU A 19 -8.00 21.10 42.43
CA GLU A 19 -8.01 20.47 41.09
C GLU A 19 -8.40 21.45 39.94
N PRO A 20 -8.22 21.07 38.65
CA PRO A 20 -8.51 21.95 37.51
C PRO A 20 -9.97 21.88 37.03
N ASP A 21 -10.54 23.03 36.66
CA ASP A 21 -11.91 23.17 36.12
C ASP A 21 -11.90 23.34 34.57
N PRO A 22 -12.84 22.76 33.80
CA PRO A 22 -12.80 22.72 32.34
C PRO A 22 -13.66 23.80 31.64
N ILE A 23 -13.56 23.91 30.31
CA ILE A 23 -14.40 24.80 29.48
C ILE A 23 -15.29 23.99 28.52
N SER A 24 -16.57 24.38 28.44
CA SER A 24 -17.68 23.78 27.68
C SER A 24 -17.62 23.98 26.14
N PRO A 25 -18.46 23.30 25.33
CA PRO A 25 -19.88 23.71 25.09
C PRO A 25 -20.90 22.58 25.47
N ILE A 26 -22.17 22.79 25.87
CA ILE A 26 -23.31 23.57 25.31
C ILE A 26 -23.84 22.93 23.99
N SER A 27 -25.10 22.48 23.84
CA SER A 27 -26.23 22.36 24.79
C SER A 27 -27.46 21.60 24.22
N ARG A 28 -28.23 20.90 25.09
CA ARG A 28 -29.73 20.70 25.05
C ARG A 28 -30.35 20.02 23.79
N VAL A 29 -31.51 19.34 23.80
CA VAL A 29 -32.61 19.00 24.76
C VAL A 29 -33.27 17.69 24.25
N SER A 30 -34.06 16.88 24.98
CA SER A 30 -34.48 16.82 26.40
C SER A 30 -34.93 15.39 26.73
N THR A 31 -35.19 15.09 28.00
CA THR A 31 -35.95 13.91 28.47
C THR A 31 -37.15 14.35 29.34
N ALA A 32 -38.12 13.46 29.54
CA ALA A 32 -39.25 13.63 30.45
C ALA A 32 -39.36 12.39 31.36
N GLU A 33 -39.59 12.60 32.66
CA GLU A 33 -39.69 11.52 33.66
C GLU A 33 -41.14 11.02 33.84
N GLY A 34 -41.29 9.78 34.31
CA GLY A 34 -42.58 9.17 34.63
C GLY A 34 -42.44 8.07 35.69
N PHE A 35 -42.90 8.37 36.91
CA PHE A 35 -42.78 7.52 38.10
C PHE A 35 -43.47 6.14 37.97
N GLY A 36 -42.84 5.09 38.52
CA GLY A 36 -43.43 3.75 38.71
C GLY A 36 -42.62 2.93 39.70
N ASN A 37 -43.24 2.04 40.48
CA ASN A 37 -42.60 1.40 41.65
C ASN A 37 -42.99 -0.09 41.82
N ARG A 38 -42.04 -0.87 42.36
CA ARG A 38 -42.11 -2.20 43.01
C ARG A 38 -41.82 -3.48 42.21
N GLN A 39 -41.14 -4.36 42.96
CA GLN A 39 -41.08 -5.84 42.93
C GLN A 39 -40.09 -6.57 41.99
N ARG A 40 -39.38 -7.50 42.65
CA ARG A 40 -38.49 -8.58 42.18
C ARG A 40 -39.14 -9.92 42.59
N PRO A 41 -38.59 -11.11 42.25
CA PRO A 41 -37.85 -11.52 41.04
C PRO A 41 -38.47 -12.78 40.39
N GLY A 42 -37.92 -13.24 39.26
CA GLY A 42 -38.23 -14.57 38.71
C GLY A 42 -37.33 -14.98 37.55
N ALA A 43 -36.62 -16.11 37.70
CA ALA A 43 -35.86 -16.82 36.68
C ALA A 43 -35.99 -18.34 36.99
N PRO A 44 -35.65 -19.28 36.08
CA PRO A 44 -35.07 -19.12 34.74
C PRO A 44 -35.95 -19.75 33.61
N GLY A 45 -35.48 -19.72 32.37
CA GLY A 45 -36.06 -20.47 31.25
C GLY A 45 -35.25 -20.33 29.96
N GLU A 46 -35.02 -21.44 29.25
CA GLU A 46 -34.35 -21.46 27.94
C GLU A 46 -35.27 -20.89 26.84
N VAL A 47 -34.69 -20.32 25.78
CA VAL A 47 -35.37 -20.14 24.49
C VAL A 47 -34.47 -20.69 23.38
N ARG A 48 -34.93 -21.74 22.70
CA ARG A 48 -34.27 -22.29 21.51
C ARG A 48 -34.65 -21.50 20.27
N ILE A 49 -33.74 -21.46 19.30
CA ILE A 49 -34.02 -20.98 17.94
C ILE A 49 -34.67 -22.13 17.14
N SER A 50 -35.69 -21.80 16.35
CA SER A 50 -36.20 -22.65 15.28
C SER A 50 -36.59 -21.79 14.09
N PHE A 51 -36.00 -22.08 12.93
CA PHE A 51 -36.43 -21.48 11.65
C PHE A 51 -37.77 -22.10 11.21
N ASP A 52 -38.59 -21.33 10.50
CA ASP A 52 -39.79 -21.81 9.81
C ASP A 52 -39.71 -21.50 8.31
N ASN A 53 -40.35 -22.30 7.47
CA ASN A 53 -40.02 -22.44 6.05
C ASN A 53 -41.30 -22.38 5.17
N GLY A 54 -41.60 -21.19 4.62
CA GLY A 54 -42.89 -20.85 4.03
C GLY A 54 -42.91 -20.77 2.49
N ARG A 55 -43.56 -21.75 1.86
CA ARG A 55 -43.77 -21.88 0.40
C ARG A 55 -44.46 -20.66 -0.26
N SER A 56 -44.10 -20.37 -1.51
CA SER A 56 -44.94 -19.61 -2.45
C SER A 56 -45.92 -20.51 -3.23
N SER A 57 -46.96 -19.91 -3.81
CA SER A 57 -48.02 -20.59 -4.59
C SER A 57 -48.14 -20.01 -6.02
N ILE A 58 -48.94 -20.63 -6.89
CA ILE A 58 -48.86 -20.52 -8.36
C ILE A 58 -50.19 -20.03 -8.98
N LEU A 59 -50.11 -19.41 -10.17
CA LEU A 59 -51.18 -19.13 -11.18
C LEU A 59 -52.01 -17.82 -10.99
N PRO A 60 -52.72 -17.31 -12.04
CA PRO A 60 -52.20 -16.90 -13.35
C PRO A 60 -52.92 -15.64 -13.98
N GLY A 61 -52.57 -15.25 -15.22
CA GLY A 61 -53.37 -14.34 -16.10
C GLY A 61 -53.03 -12.85 -15.95
N ASP A 62 -53.03 -11.97 -16.97
CA ASP A 62 -53.82 -11.90 -18.21
C ASP A 62 -53.04 -11.24 -19.39
N ASP A 63 -53.59 -11.33 -20.62
CA ASP A 63 -53.12 -10.61 -21.82
C ASP A 63 -53.66 -9.17 -21.91
N ASP A 64 -52.99 -8.25 -22.63
CA ASP A 64 -53.62 -7.56 -23.79
C ASP A 64 -52.71 -6.64 -24.66
N SER A 65 -53.03 -6.60 -25.96
CA SER A 65 -52.86 -5.50 -26.94
C SER A 65 -51.49 -5.02 -27.47
N ASP A 66 -51.38 -5.01 -28.81
CA ASP A 66 -50.37 -4.27 -29.60
C ASP A 66 -50.62 -2.75 -29.62
N THR A 67 -49.54 -1.95 -29.70
CA THR A 67 -49.55 -0.72 -30.52
C THR A 67 -48.20 -0.46 -31.21
N THR A 68 -48.18 -0.49 -32.54
CA THR A 68 -47.06 0.03 -33.34
C THR A 68 -47.22 1.54 -33.56
N SER A 69 -46.15 2.32 -33.35
CA SER A 69 -46.10 3.73 -33.79
C SER A 69 -44.72 4.11 -34.33
N THR A 70 -44.71 4.98 -35.34
CA THR A 70 -43.55 5.21 -36.21
C THR A 70 -42.75 6.46 -35.86
N GLY A 71 -41.42 6.31 -35.81
CA GLY A 71 -40.45 7.30 -36.30
C GLY A 71 -40.45 8.71 -35.71
N SER A 72 -39.50 9.01 -34.82
CA SER A 72 -38.97 10.37 -34.68
C SER A 72 -37.49 10.33 -34.26
N GLY A 73 -36.64 11.03 -35.00
CA GLY A 73 -35.20 11.04 -34.76
C GLY A 73 -34.81 11.87 -33.52
N ARG A 74 -34.38 11.22 -32.44
CA ARG A 74 -33.78 11.89 -31.27
C ARG A 74 -32.26 11.70 -31.24
N ARG A 75 -31.55 12.84 -31.20
CA ARG A 75 -30.10 12.89 -30.95
C ARG A 75 -29.77 12.11 -29.67
N ARG A 76 -28.79 11.19 -29.73
CA ARG A 76 -28.28 10.48 -28.54
C ARG A 76 -27.55 11.49 -27.64
N ALA A 77 -28.27 12.08 -26.68
CA ALA A 77 -27.65 12.78 -25.57
C ALA A 77 -26.91 11.75 -24.70
N PHE A 78 -25.60 11.94 -24.49
CA PHE A 78 -24.78 11.11 -23.60
C PHE A 78 -25.19 11.31 -22.14
N ARG A 79 -26.29 10.68 -21.73
CA ARG A 79 -26.55 10.41 -20.31
C ARG A 79 -25.54 9.35 -19.86
N ARG A 80 -24.44 9.79 -19.24
CA ARG A 80 -23.64 8.96 -18.32
C ARG A 80 -24.60 8.47 -17.22
N ARG A 81 -25.18 7.29 -17.41
CA ARG A 81 -26.10 6.65 -16.47
C ARG A 81 -25.25 6.12 -15.34
N GLY A 82 -25.06 6.91 -14.28
CA GLY A 82 -24.31 6.49 -13.10
C GLY A 82 -24.81 5.13 -12.62
N LYS A 83 -23.99 4.09 -12.79
CA LYS A 83 -24.31 2.72 -12.39
C LYS A 83 -24.47 2.75 -10.88
N ARG A 84 -25.69 2.52 -10.38
CA ARG A 84 -25.96 2.51 -8.94
C ARG A 84 -25.20 1.31 -8.40
N MET A 85 -24.15 1.55 -7.59
CA MET A 85 -23.31 0.46 -7.08
C MET A 85 -24.10 -0.37 -6.05
N THR A 86 -24.78 -1.39 -6.55
CA THR A 86 -25.51 -2.40 -5.76
C THR A 86 -25.09 -3.81 -6.18
N ALA A 87 -23.81 -3.99 -6.55
CA ALA A 87 -23.14 -5.26 -6.32
C ALA A 87 -22.93 -5.38 -4.80
N SER A 88 -23.23 -6.56 -4.24
CA SER A 88 -22.94 -6.84 -2.83
C SER A 88 -21.44 -7.09 -2.68
N ARG A 89 -20.65 -6.01 -2.52
CA ARG A 89 -19.22 -6.12 -2.22
C ARG A 89 -19.04 -6.98 -0.97
N ASN A 90 -18.52 -8.18 -1.15
CA ASN A 90 -18.28 -9.11 -0.05
C ASN A 90 -17.02 -8.67 0.70
N TYR A 91 -17.20 -7.92 1.78
CA TYR A 91 -16.15 -7.54 2.74
C TYR A 91 -15.76 -8.70 3.69
N HIS A 92 -16.23 -9.93 3.43
CA HIS A 92 -15.81 -11.13 4.15
C HIS A 92 -14.64 -11.79 3.41
N ASN A 93 -13.63 -12.23 4.16
CA ASN A 93 -12.65 -13.18 3.65
C ASN A 93 -13.34 -14.56 3.50
N PRO A 94 -13.45 -15.15 2.29
CA PRO A 94 -14.16 -16.41 2.09
C PRO A 94 -13.53 -17.59 2.86
N THR A 95 -12.23 -17.55 3.19
CA THR A 95 -11.57 -18.63 3.93
C THR A 95 -11.83 -18.59 5.44
N LYS A 96 -12.35 -17.47 5.99
CA LYS A 96 -12.48 -17.26 7.44
C LYS A 96 -13.93 -17.06 7.89
N ILE A 97 -14.58 -18.17 8.20
CA ILE A 97 -15.93 -18.21 8.81
C ILE A 97 -15.88 -17.52 10.19
N ILE A 98 -16.65 -16.45 10.38
CA ILE A 98 -16.73 -15.75 11.67
C ILE A 98 -17.36 -16.68 12.72
N GLY A 99 -16.63 -16.90 13.82
CA GLY A 99 -17.06 -17.77 14.92
C GLY A 99 -16.65 -19.24 14.79
N ALA A 100 -15.88 -19.62 13.77
CA ALA A 100 -15.22 -20.93 13.73
C ALA A 100 -14.17 -21.09 14.84
N GLU A 101 -13.83 -22.33 15.19
CA GLU A 101 -12.74 -22.62 16.13
C GLU A 101 -11.38 -22.19 15.52
N PRO A 102 -10.49 -21.57 16.31
CA PRO A 102 -9.21 -21.08 15.80
C PRO A 102 -8.17 -22.21 15.70
N GLY A 103 -7.39 -22.19 14.62
CA GLY A 103 -6.29 -23.11 14.35
C GLY A 103 -6.66 -24.32 13.48
N ILE A 104 -5.90 -24.53 12.41
CA ILE A 104 -6.05 -25.66 11.49
C ILE A 104 -5.30 -26.88 12.03
N SER A 105 -5.95 -28.05 12.05
CA SER A 105 -5.37 -29.28 12.59
C SER A 105 -4.74 -30.14 11.48
N ALA A 106 -3.43 -30.41 11.56
CA ALA A 106 -2.72 -31.30 10.63
C ALA A 106 -3.22 -32.77 10.63
N THR A 107 -4.06 -33.17 11.58
CA THR A 107 -4.73 -34.49 11.59
C THR A 107 -6.14 -34.47 11.01
N GLN A 108 -6.69 -33.30 10.69
CA GLN A 108 -8.04 -33.20 10.13
C GLN A 108 -8.01 -33.42 8.62
N GLU A 109 -9.05 -34.05 8.11
CA GLU A 109 -9.39 -34.00 6.68
C GLU A 109 -10.29 -32.79 6.50
N ILE A 110 -9.73 -31.78 5.83
CA ILE A 110 -10.43 -30.57 5.40
C ILE A 110 -10.41 -30.62 3.89
N ASP A 111 -11.57 -30.46 3.28
CA ASP A 111 -11.78 -30.51 1.83
C ASP A 111 -11.31 -29.17 1.23
N LEU A 112 -9.99 -29.02 1.13
CA LEU A 112 -9.31 -27.79 0.68
C LEU A 112 -8.75 -28.02 -0.72
N GLU A 113 -9.18 -27.19 -1.68
CA GLU A 113 -8.69 -27.20 -3.06
C GLU A 113 -7.26 -26.63 -3.21
N LEU A 114 -6.50 -26.48 -2.11
CA LEU A 114 -5.12 -26.02 -2.12
C LEU A 114 -4.14 -27.18 -2.43
N TYR A 115 -4.15 -27.62 -3.68
CA TYR A 115 -3.19 -28.59 -4.22
C TYR A 115 -2.29 -27.93 -5.27
N ALA A 116 -1.00 -27.83 -4.94
CA ALA A 116 0.02 -27.31 -5.84
C ALA A 116 1.19 -28.31 -5.94
N ARG A 117 1.90 -28.29 -7.08
CA ARG A 117 3.13 -29.05 -7.25
C ARG A 117 4.26 -28.32 -6.53
N CYS A 118 4.66 -28.81 -5.37
CA CYS A 118 5.76 -28.23 -4.60
C CYS A 118 7.11 -28.70 -5.12
N GLY A 119 8.04 -27.77 -5.30
CA GLY A 119 9.48 -28.06 -5.32
C GLY A 119 9.99 -28.02 -3.89
N ILE A 120 10.71 -29.05 -3.44
CA ILE A 120 11.16 -29.15 -2.04
C ILE A 120 12.63 -29.49 -1.99
N THR A 121 13.46 -28.62 -1.41
CA THR A 121 14.88 -28.89 -1.18
C THR A 121 15.13 -29.13 0.30
N CYS A 122 15.62 -30.32 0.66
CA CYS A 122 16.13 -30.58 2.01
C CYS A 122 17.66 -30.54 2.03
N VAL A 123 18.22 -29.71 2.91
CA VAL A 123 19.66 -29.53 3.13
C VAL A 123 20.00 -29.98 4.55
N ASP A 124 20.56 -31.18 4.68
CA ASP A 124 21.18 -31.67 5.92
C ASP A 124 22.64 -31.21 5.95
N TYR A 125 23.04 -30.42 6.95
CA TYR A 125 24.39 -29.87 7.01
C TYR A 125 25.02 -29.90 8.41
N GLY A 126 26.34 -30.12 8.43
CA GLY A 126 27.20 -30.06 9.61
C GLY A 126 28.37 -29.11 9.39
N MET A 127 29.45 -29.28 10.15
CA MET A 127 30.67 -28.49 9.96
C MET A 127 31.44 -28.96 8.70
N ASP A 128 31.66 -30.26 8.60
CA ASP A 128 32.49 -30.89 7.56
C ASP A 128 31.68 -31.34 6.32
N ASP A 129 30.54 -32.02 6.52
CA ASP A 129 29.71 -32.60 5.44
C ASP A 129 28.43 -31.80 5.11
N MET A 130 27.93 -31.92 3.88
CA MET A 130 26.63 -31.38 3.42
C MET A 130 25.95 -32.38 2.49
N ILE A 131 24.63 -32.56 2.64
CA ILE A 131 23.80 -33.31 1.69
C ILE A 131 22.58 -32.48 1.34
N THR A 132 22.42 -32.21 0.05
CA THR A 132 21.20 -31.66 -0.54
C THR A 132 20.37 -32.79 -1.15
N THR A 133 19.07 -32.78 -0.91
CA THR A 133 18.11 -33.74 -1.47
C THR A 133 16.92 -32.96 -2.04
N GLU A 134 16.78 -32.98 -3.36
CA GLU A 134 15.59 -32.50 -4.06
C GLU A 134 14.44 -33.51 -3.90
N LEU A 135 13.24 -33.01 -3.66
CA LEU A 135 12.03 -33.75 -3.32
C LEU A 135 10.80 -33.10 -3.97
N ILE A 136 9.76 -33.91 -4.14
CA ILE A 136 8.40 -33.52 -4.52
C ILE A 136 7.39 -34.00 -3.47
N ASN A 137 6.15 -33.50 -3.52
CA ASN A 137 5.01 -33.87 -2.65
C ASN A 137 5.00 -35.36 -2.24
N GLU A 138 5.00 -36.26 -3.23
CA GLU A 138 4.88 -37.71 -3.04
C GLU A 138 6.08 -38.34 -2.31
N THR A 139 7.28 -37.78 -2.48
CA THR A 139 8.55 -38.32 -1.93
C THR A 139 8.85 -37.83 -0.51
N LEU A 140 8.27 -36.70 -0.12
CA LEU A 140 8.51 -36.07 1.18
C LEU A 140 8.20 -37.00 2.37
N PRO A 141 7.06 -37.75 2.42
CA PRO A 141 6.77 -38.62 3.57
C PRO A 141 7.80 -39.73 3.77
N GLU A 142 8.33 -40.30 2.67
CA GLU A 142 9.35 -41.35 2.75
C GLU A 142 10.70 -40.79 3.22
N PHE A 143 11.04 -39.55 2.81
CA PHE A 143 12.22 -38.85 3.31
C PHE A 143 12.10 -38.51 4.80
N LEU A 144 10.97 -37.98 5.25
CA LEU A 144 10.75 -37.61 6.65
C LEU A 144 10.66 -38.81 7.60
N ALA A 145 10.28 -39.99 7.10
CA ALA A 145 10.35 -41.24 7.84
C ALA A 145 11.79 -41.71 8.11
N ARG A 146 12.80 -41.18 7.39
CA ARG A 146 14.22 -41.47 7.63
C ARG A 146 14.78 -40.50 8.68
N PRO A 147 15.47 -40.99 9.73
CA PRO A 147 16.04 -40.14 10.77
C PRO A 147 17.15 -39.23 10.20
N ARG A 148 17.28 -38.01 10.74
CA ARG A 148 18.34 -37.07 10.36
C ARG A 148 19.73 -37.71 10.52
N PRO A 149 20.68 -37.54 9.57
CA PRO A 149 22.04 -38.03 9.72
C PRO A 149 22.69 -37.51 11.00
N LYS A 150 23.37 -38.38 11.75
CA LYS A 150 23.91 -38.02 13.10
C LYS A 150 24.99 -36.93 13.10
N TRP A 151 25.58 -36.63 11.95
CA TRP A 151 26.55 -35.54 11.77
C TRP A 151 25.89 -34.21 11.38
N ALA A 152 24.63 -34.22 10.92
CA ALA A 152 23.90 -33.03 10.50
C ALA A 152 23.36 -32.29 11.72
N THR A 153 23.99 -31.15 12.02
CA THR A 153 23.64 -30.26 13.14
C THR A 153 22.44 -29.40 12.82
N VAL A 154 22.21 -29.10 11.53
CA VAL A 154 21.09 -28.32 11.01
C VAL A 154 20.42 -29.10 9.89
N ARG A 155 19.09 -29.00 9.81
CA ARG A 155 18.29 -29.45 8.66
C ARG A 155 17.47 -28.26 8.16
N TRP A 156 17.69 -27.81 6.94
CA TRP A 156 16.82 -26.82 6.30
C TRP A 156 15.92 -27.53 5.29
N ILE A 157 14.62 -27.34 5.40
CA ILE A 157 13.61 -27.82 4.44
C ILE A 157 13.02 -26.59 3.78
N ASN A 158 13.36 -26.36 2.52
CA ASN A 158 12.76 -25.32 1.70
C ASN A 158 11.60 -25.89 0.90
N VAL A 159 10.48 -25.16 0.81
CA VAL A 159 9.27 -25.53 0.10
C VAL A 159 8.85 -24.37 -0.80
N ASN A 160 8.92 -24.59 -2.11
CA ASN A 160 8.41 -23.68 -3.14
C ASN A 160 7.01 -24.16 -3.59
N GLY A 161 5.99 -23.32 -3.41
CA GLY A 161 4.59 -23.67 -3.64
C GLY A 161 3.87 -24.10 -2.35
N LEU A 162 2.67 -23.57 -2.11
CA LEU A 162 1.83 -23.95 -0.98
C LEU A 162 0.85 -25.07 -1.38
N SER A 163 0.97 -26.24 -0.74
CA SER A 163 0.05 -27.37 -0.95
C SER A 163 -0.29 -28.05 0.38
N TRP A 164 -1.57 -28.37 0.57
CA TRP A 164 -2.10 -28.84 1.85
C TRP A 164 -1.49 -30.17 2.30
N ASP A 165 -1.20 -31.09 1.38
CA ASP A 165 -0.52 -32.37 1.65
C ASP A 165 0.88 -32.18 2.26
N VAL A 166 1.69 -31.26 1.71
CA VAL A 166 3.04 -30.93 2.18
C VAL A 166 2.99 -30.20 3.53
N ILE A 167 2.10 -29.22 3.68
CA ILE A 167 1.87 -28.49 4.94
C ILE A 167 1.41 -29.46 6.04
N LYS A 168 0.49 -30.38 5.72
CA LYS A 168 -0.01 -31.43 6.61
C LYS A 168 1.10 -32.40 7.02
N CYS A 169 1.95 -32.82 6.08
CA CYS A 169 3.07 -33.73 6.35
C CYS A 169 4.12 -33.12 7.27
N LEU A 170 4.57 -31.89 6.98
CA LEU A 170 5.54 -31.15 7.81
C LEU A 170 4.95 -30.76 9.17
N GLY A 171 3.68 -30.38 9.19
CA GLY A 171 2.91 -30.10 10.41
C GLY A 171 2.82 -31.29 11.36
N GLN A 172 2.65 -32.51 10.84
CA GLN A 172 2.73 -33.74 11.64
C GLN A 172 4.18 -34.06 12.06
N TYR A 173 5.16 -33.95 11.15
CA TYR A 173 6.57 -34.27 11.40
C TYR A 173 7.21 -33.43 12.53
N LYS A 174 6.82 -32.16 12.67
CA LYS A 174 7.30 -31.25 13.72
C LYS A 174 6.25 -30.85 14.76
N ALA A 175 5.08 -31.50 14.77
CA ALA A 175 3.96 -31.19 15.65
C ALA A 175 3.64 -29.67 15.69
N LEU A 176 3.62 -29.03 14.51
CA LEU A 176 3.46 -27.58 14.39
C LEU A 176 2.11 -27.11 14.96
N HIS A 177 2.10 -25.92 15.55
CA HIS A 177 0.94 -25.43 16.28
C HIS A 177 -0.22 -25.10 15.32
N ARG A 178 -1.46 -25.39 15.74
CA ARG A 178 -2.64 -25.27 14.87
C ARG A 178 -2.86 -23.85 14.34
N LEU A 179 -2.60 -22.84 15.18
CA LEU A 179 -2.64 -21.42 14.75
C LEU A 179 -1.56 -21.13 13.70
N ALA A 180 -0.35 -21.64 13.89
CA ALA A 180 0.73 -21.44 12.93
C ALA A 180 0.44 -22.07 11.57
N ILE A 181 -0.32 -23.17 11.53
CA ILE A 181 -0.80 -23.77 10.27
C ILE A 181 -1.93 -22.92 9.64
N GLU A 182 -2.83 -22.33 10.46
CA GLU A 182 -3.82 -21.36 9.97
C GLU A 182 -3.14 -20.12 9.35
N ASP A 183 -2.04 -19.64 9.93
CA ASP A 183 -1.28 -18.50 9.42
C ASP A 183 -0.58 -18.77 8.07
N ILE A 184 -0.02 -19.97 7.85
CA ILE A 184 0.50 -20.37 6.51
C ILE A 184 -0.64 -20.34 5.48
N MET A 185 -1.79 -20.93 5.83
CA MET A 185 -2.94 -21.11 4.93
C MET A 185 -3.64 -19.78 4.56
N ASN A 186 -3.39 -18.69 5.29
CA ASN A 186 -3.93 -17.37 5.01
C ASN A 186 -2.83 -16.44 4.48
N THR A 187 -2.61 -16.45 3.16
CA THR A 187 -1.54 -15.70 2.45
C THR A 187 -1.61 -14.18 2.61
N HIS A 188 -2.76 -13.62 3.01
CA HIS A 188 -2.91 -12.20 3.37
C HIS A 188 -2.75 -11.95 4.89
N SER A 189 -1.92 -12.72 5.60
CA SER A 189 -1.66 -12.44 7.02
C SER A 189 -0.73 -11.23 7.19
N ARG A 190 -0.71 -10.66 8.39
CA ARG A 190 0.23 -9.58 8.71
C ARG A 190 1.54 -10.18 9.20
N SER A 191 2.64 -9.69 8.63
CA SER A 191 4.01 -10.02 9.02
C SER A 191 4.22 -9.94 10.55
N LYS A 192 4.66 -11.05 11.17
CA LYS A 192 4.72 -11.26 12.62
C LYS A 192 5.75 -12.33 13.04
N THR A 193 6.03 -12.40 14.34
CA THR A 193 6.85 -13.45 14.97
C THR A 193 6.11 -14.00 16.19
N ASP A 194 5.72 -15.28 16.16
CA ASP A 194 5.02 -15.98 17.24
C ASP A 194 5.90 -17.10 17.82
N TRP A 195 5.98 -17.17 19.15
CA TRP A 195 6.85 -18.11 19.87
C TRP A 195 6.03 -19.23 20.53
N TYR A 196 6.37 -20.48 20.22
CA TYR A 196 5.80 -21.67 20.84
C TYR A 196 6.88 -22.46 21.62
N SER A 197 6.48 -23.57 22.25
CA SER A 197 7.37 -24.45 23.03
C SER A 197 8.52 -25.02 22.22
N ASP A 198 8.21 -25.51 21.03
CA ASP A 198 9.05 -26.42 20.25
C ASP A 198 9.43 -25.83 18.87
N HIS A 199 8.80 -24.72 18.49
CA HIS A 199 9.10 -23.95 17.28
C HIS A 199 8.80 -22.46 17.48
N ALA A 200 9.48 -21.61 16.71
CA ALA A 200 9.05 -20.23 16.44
C ALA A 200 8.47 -20.15 15.03
N LEU A 201 7.40 -19.40 14.84
CA LEU A 201 6.87 -19.00 13.54
C LEU A 201 7.29 -17.57 13.25
N ILE A 202 7.79 -17.33 12.04
CA ILE A 202 7.98 -16.01 11.45
C ILE A 202 7.15 -15.99 10.16
N VAL A 203 6.28 -15.00 10.01
CA VAL A 203 5.60 -14.74 8.73
C VAL A 203 6.04 -13.38 8.23
N MET A 204 6.46 -13.28 6.97
CA MET A 204 6.95 -12.03 6.37
C MET A 204 6.58 -11.89 4.90
N THR A 205 6.45 -10.64 4.44
CA THR A 205 6.15 -10.30 3.06
C THR A 205 7.43 -10.17 2.24
N LEU A 206 7.63 -11.11 1.32
CA LEU A 206 8.63 -11.02 0.26
C LEU A 206 8.17 -10.01 -0.79
N GLN A 207 9.08 -9.16 -1.25
CA GLN A 207 8.84 -8.24 -2.37
C GLN A 207 9.96 -8.42 -3.39
N LYS A 208 9.63 -8.55 -4.66
CA LYS A 208 10.61 -8.63 -5.75
C LYS A 208 10.17 -7.83 -6.97
N LEU A 209 11.14 -7.34 -7.73
CA LEU A 209 10.94 -6.72 -9.03
C LEU A 209 10.80 -7.83 -10.08
N VAL A 210 9.79 -7.73 -10.95
CA VAL A 210 9.45 -8.74 -11.96
C VAL A 210 9.22 -8.06 -13.31
N HIS A 211 9.70 -8.65 -14.40
CA HIS A 211 9.36 -8.24 -15.75
C HIS A 211 7.95 -8.72 -16.14
N LEU A 212 7.15 -7.84 -16.73
CA LEU A 212 5.81 -8.17 -17.23
C LEU A 212 5.89 -8.75 -18.65
N ASP A 213 5.27 -9.92 -18.87
CA ASP A 213 5.20 -10.56 -20.19
C ASP A 213 4.13 -9.92 -21.08
N THR A 214 4.31 -8.64 -21.42
CA THR A 214 3.39 -7.86 -22.26
C THR A 214 3.47 -8.26 -23.73
N THR A 215 2.54 -9.11 -24.17
CA THR A 215 2.52 -9.61 -25.57
C THR A 215 2.55 -8.48 -26.61
N GLU A 216 3.26 -8.67 -27.73
CA GLU A 216 3.52 -7.60 -28.72
C GLU A 216 2.26 -6.92 -29.30
N GLU A 217 1.10 -7.58 -29.25
CA GLU A 217 -0.16 -6.99 -29.73
C GLU A 217 -0.70 -5.91 -28.78
N GLU A 218 -0.43 -6.02 -27.47
CA GLU A 218 -0.85 -5.01 -26.49
C GLU A 218 0.01 -3.75 -26.58
N HIS A 219 1.33 -3.89 -26.75
CA HIS A 219 2.24 -2.76 -27.01
C HIS A 219 1.79 -1.93 -28.22
N LYS A 220 1.29 -2.59 -29.28
CA LYS A 220 0.73 -1.92 -30.48
C LYS A 220 -0.59 -1.19 -30.18
N LYS A 221 -1.46 -1.74 -29.32
CA LYS A 221 -2.72 -1.09 -28.88
C LYS A 221 -2.46 0.09 -27.94
N GLN A 222 -1.57 -0.03 -26.96
CA GLN A 222 -1.23 1.05 -26.02
C GLN A 222 -0.66 2.27 -26.76
N LYS A 223 0.35 2.08 -27.62
CA LYS A 223 1.03 3.16 -28.35
C LYS A 223 0.10 3.89 -29.34
N GLY A 224 -0.96 3.25 -29.83
CA GLY A 224 -1.97 3.89 -30.67
C GLY A 224 -2.98 4.76 -29.90
N ASN A 225 -3.37 4.35 -28.68
CA ASN A 225 -4.61 4.79 -28.04
C ASN A 225 -4.45 5.39 -26.62
N TRP A 226 -3.27 5.91 -26.24
CA TRP A 226 -3.01 6.39 -24.87
C TRP A 226 -4.01 7.45 -24.37
N PHE A 227 -4.39 8.42 -25.22
CA PHE A 227 -5.40 9.45 -24.91
C PHE A 227 -6.81 8.91 -24.66
N GLN A 228 -7.17 7.76 -25.26
CA GLN A 228 -8.45 7.09 -24.99
C GLN A 228 -8.36 6.25 -23.72
N ASN A 229 -7.29 5.46 -23.57
CA ASN A 229 -7.02 4.63 -22.39
C ASN A 229 -6.98 5.38 -21.05
N LEU A 230 -6.75 6.70 -21.05
CA LEU A 230 -6.75 7.55 -19.86
C LEU A 230 -8.18 7.86 -19.33
N PHE A 231 -9.19 7.85 -20.21
CA PHE A 231 -10.59 8.10 -19.86
C PHE A 231 -11.50 6.87 -19.98
N ASP A 232 -11.08 5.89 -20.79
CA ASP A 232 -11.71 4.58 -20.90
C ASP A 232 -11.25 3.69 -19.73
N ILE A 233 -11.96 3.78 -18.60
CA ILE A 233 -12.19 2.62 -17.73
C ILE A 233 -12.66 1.48 -18.65
N PRO A 234 -12.13 0.24 -18.55
CA PRO A 234 -12.51 -0.84 -19.46
C PRO A 234 -14.04 -1.03 -19.45
N ASP A 235 -14.66 -0.68 -20.59
CA ASP A 235 -16.08 -0.94 -20.82
C ASP A 235 -16.25 -2.46 -20.89
N VAL A 236 -16.94 -3.01 -19.88
CA VAL A 236 -17.07 -4.45 -19.60
C VAL A 236 -15.78 -5.12 -19.07
N VAL A 237 -15.52 -4.91 -17.77
CA VAL A 237 -15.48 -6.08 -16.89
C VAL A 237 -16.94 -6.42 -16.59
N ASP A 238 -17.39 -7.61 -16.97
CA ASP A 238 -18.76 -8.05 -16.63
C ASP A 238 -18.81 -8.37 -15.13
N SER A 239 -19.82 -7.83 -14.45
CA SER A 239 -19.93 -7.84 -12.97
C SER A 239 -20.29 -9.19 -12.35
N ASP A 240 -20.25 -10.23 -13.18
CA ASP A 240 -20.86 -11.54 -12.95
C ASP A 240 -19.77 -12.64 -13.04
N ASP A 241 -18.52 -12.26 -13.35
CA ASP A 241 -17.32 -13.08 -13.30
C ASP A 241 -16.26 -12.35 -12.43
N ASP A 242 -16.22 -12.68 -11.14
CA ASP A 242 -15.31 -12.09 -10.13
C ASP A 242 -13.84 -12.56 -10.29
N SER A 243 -13.47 -13.20 -11.41
CA SER A 243 -12.10 -13.68 -11.64
C SER A 243 -11.14 -12.55 -12.01
N PHE A 244 -9.96 -12.53 -11.37
CA PHE A 244 -8.90 -11.60 -11.74
C PHE A 244 -8.26 -12.04 -13.07
N PRO A 245 -8.01 -11.11 -14.03
CA PRO A 245 -7.13 -11.43 -15.14
C PRO A 245 -5.74 -11.73 -14.59
N GLU A 246 -5.21 -12.90 -14.94
CA GLU A 246 -3.92 -13.40 -14.48
C GLU A 246 -2.79 -12.49 -14.99
N VAL A 247 -1.93 -12.01 -14.08
CA VAL A 247 -0.75 -11.22 -14.45
C VAL A 247 0.43 -12.17 -14.46
N GLN A 248 1.07 -12.25 -15.62
CA GLN A 248 2.20 -13.14 -15.87
C GLN A 248 3.49 -12.33 -15.99
N GLY A 249 4.57 -12.87 -15.41
CA GLY A 249 5.89 -12.25 -15.46
C GLY A 249 7.00 -13.14 -14.91
N HIS A 250 8.25 -12.74 -15.13
CA HIS A 250 9.44 -13.52 -14.79
C HIS A 250 10.51 -12.67 -14.06
N SER A 251 11.39 -13.33 -13.30
CA SER A 251 12.70 -12.77 -12.93
C SER A 251 13.74 -13.12 -14.02
N ASP A 252 14.92 -12.49 -14.03
CA ASP A 252 15.89 -12.69 -15.10
C ASP A 252 16.33 -14.16 -15.22
N GLY A 253 15.88 -14.83 -16.29
CA GLY A 253 16.19 -16.23 -16.58
C GLY A 253 15.29 -17.29 -15.94
N THR A 254 14.17 -16.91 -15.31
CA THR A 254 13.17 -17.87 -14.78
C THR A 254 11.98 -18.06 -15.73
N GLU A 255 11.20 -19.13 -15.53
CA GLU A 255 9.94 -19.35 -16.27
C GLU A 255 8.87 -18.34 -15.82
N THR A 256 8.04 -17.90 -16.76
CA THR A 256 6.87 -17.03 -16.54
C THR A 256 5.95 -17.61 -15.47
N LYS A 257 5.68 -16.85 -14.41
CA LYS A 257 4.83 -17.22 -13.27
C LYS A 257 3.68 -16.24 -13.08
N THR A 258 2.65 -16.70 -12.38
CA THR A 258 1.47 -15.92 -12.01
C THR A 258 1.80 -15.04 -10.80
N ILE A 259 1.83 -13.72 -10.96
CA ILE A 259 2.28 -12.80 -9.90
C ILE A 259 1.13 -12.08 -9.19
N GLN A 260 1.18 -12.08 -7.86
CA GLN A 260 0.36 -11.20 -7.04
C GLN A 260 1.06 -9.85 -6.90
N THR A 261 0.55 -8.83 -7.58
CA THR A 261 1.15 -7.48 -7.55
C THR A 261 0.88 -6.76 -6.23
N LEU A 262 1.68 -5.76 -5.90
CA LEU A 262 1.53 -4.89 -4.71
C LEU A 262 0.09 -4.32 -4.55
N GLN A 263 -0.60 -4.00 -5.64
CA GLN A 263 -1.99 -3.52 -5.64
C GLN A 263 -3.01 -4.62 -5.34
N ARG A 264 -2.72 -5.88 -5.73
CA ARG A 264 -3.55 -7.06 -5.46
C ARG A 264 -3.36 -7.56 -4.03
N TYR A 265 -2.13 -7.62 -3.52
CA TYR A 265 -1.81 -8.06 -2.14
C TYR A 265 -2.51 -7.19 -1.08
N HIS A 266 -2.54 -5.87 -1.28
CA HIS A 266 -3.26 -4.91 -0.45
C HIS A 266 -4.68 -4.56 -0.94
N GLY A 267 -5.21 -5.32 -1.89
CA GLY A 267 -6.50 -5.07 -2.53
C GLY A 267 -7.69 -5.27 -1.59
N GLY A 268 -8.49 -4.22 -1.39
CA GLY A 268 -9.87 -4.39 -0.89
C GLY A 268 -10.82 -4.87 -2.00
N PRO A 269 -12.13 -5.08 -1.72
CA PRO A 269 -13.13 -5.54 -2.70
C PRO A 269 -13.55 -4.43 -3.70
N ASN A 270 -12.57 -3.76 -4.30
CA ASN A 270 -12.74 -2.71 -5.28
C ASN A 270 -11.83 -2.98 -6.49
N TYR A 271 -12.14 -4.07 -7.20
CA TYR A 271 -11.44 -4.58 -8.38
C TYR A 271 -11.15 -3.50 -9.43
N GLU A 272 -12.14 -2.64 -9.73
CA GLU A 272 -12.01 -1.47 -10.61
C GLU A 272 -10.82 -0.57 -10.23
N ARG A 273 -10.60 -0.31 -8.93
CA ARG A 273 -9.46 0.48 -8.46
C ARG A 273 -8.15 -0.29 -8.56
N ILE A 274 -8.12 -1.59 -8.25
CA ILE A 274 -6.90 -2.39 -8.32
C ILE A 274 -6.37 -2.39 -9.76
N ILE A 275 -7.24 -2.74 -10.72
CA ILE A 275 -6.91 -2.79 -12.15
C ILE A 275 -6.52 -1.40 -12.67
N PHE A 276 -7.20 -0.33 -12.24
CA PHE A 276 -6.83 1.04 -12.62
C PHE A 276 -5.45 1.47 -12.07
N MET A 277 -5.12 1.11 -10.83
CA MET A 277 -3.82 1.44 -10.24
C MET A 277 -2.69 0.60 -10.86
N GLU A 278 -2.95 -0.67 -11.13
CA GLU A 278 -2.03 -1.62 -11.79
C GLU A 278 -1.69 -1.18 -13.22
N LYS A 279 -2.72 -0.89 -14.05
CA LYS A 279 -2.55 -0.40 -15.44
C LYS A 279 -1.81 0.94 -15.54
N ASN A 280 -1.96 1.81 -14.53
CA ASN A 280 -1.39 3.16 -14.54
C ASN A 280 -0.16 3.32 -13.60
N SER A 281 0.41 2.21 -13.11
CA SER A 281 1.58 2.19 -12.23
C SER A 281 2.77 2.96 -12.82
N SER A 282 3.64 3.52 -11.97
CA SER A 282 4.88 4.14 -12.45
C SER A 282 5.82 3.13 -13.13
N LEU A 283 5.83 1.89 -12.63
CA LEU A 283 6.72 0.82 -13.11
C LEU A 283 6.17 0.09 -14.35
N ALA A 284 4.85 0.00 -14.50
CA ALA A 284 4.23 -0.64 -15.67
C ALA A 284 4.58 0.07 -17.00
N GLN A 285 4.90 1.37 -16.97
CA GLN A 285 5.42 2.13 -18.12
C GLN A 285 6.81 1.68 -18.60
N LYS A 286 7.50 0.86 -17.80
CA LYS A 286 8.82 0.26 -18.08
C LYS A 286 8.77 -1.27 -18.21
N ASP A 287 7.56 -1.85 -18.38
CA ASP A 287 7.31 -3.30 -18.39
C ASP A 287 7.81 -4.03 -17.11
N TYR A 288 7.72 -3.36 -15.95
CA TYR A 288 8.02 -3.91 -14.62
C TYR A 288 6.80 -3.89 -13.69
N ALA A 289 6.76 -4.84 -12.75
CA ALA A 289 5.86 -4.83 -11.61
C ALA A 289 6.58 -5.24 -10.31
N VAL A 290 6.00 -4.87 -9.16
CA VAL A 290 6.40 -5.40 -7.84
C VAL A 290 5.47 -6.55 -7.49
N ALA A 291 6.01 -7.77 -7.46
CA ALA A 291 5.32 -8.93 -6.91
C ALA A 291 5.51 -8.98 -5.39
N VAL A 292 4.47 -9.44 -4.69
CA VAL A 292 4.45 -9.60 -3.22
C VAL A 292 3.93 -10.99 -2.89
N GLU A 293 4.66 -11.73 -2.07
CA GLU A 293 4.30 -13.09 -1.62
C GLU A 293 4.48 -13.21 -0.10
N GLN A 294 3.74 -14.12 0.53
CA GLN A 294 3.94 -14.50 1.94
C GLN A 294 5.01 -15.59 2.05
N CYS A 295 6.09 -15.29 2.79
CA CYS A 295 7.06 -16.28 3.25
C CYS A 295 6.74 -16.67 4.71
N SER A 296 6.69 -17.96 5.00
CA SER A 296 6.52 -18.49 6.37
C SER A 296 7.71 -19.36 6.77
N ILE A 297 8.41 -18.97 7.84
CA ILE A 297 9.64 -19.61 8.31
C ILE A 297 9.41 -20.17 9.71
N PHE A 298 9.75 -21.44 9.92
CA PHE A 298 9.74 -22.12 11.20
C PHE A 298 11.18 -22.38 11.67
N LEU A 299 11.46 -22.09 12.94
CA LEU A 299 12.69 -22.50 13.63
C LEU A 299 12.34 -23.47 14.75
N CYS A 300 12.69 -24.75 14.60
CA CYS A 300 12.46 -25.79 15.60
C CYS A 300 13.57 -25.84 16.67
N ASP A 301 13.26 -26.44 17.81
CA ASP A 301 14.17 -26.70 18.93
C ASP A 301 15.43 -27.51 18.54
N ASP A 302 15.28 -28.47 17.63
CA ASP A 302 16.33 -29.39 17.18
C ASP A 302 17.24 -28.86 16.06
N ASN A 303 17.26 -27.54 15.82
CA ASN A 303 17.89 -26.87 14.68
C ASN A 303 17.35 -27.32 13.30
N THR A 304 16.09 -27.75 13.22
CA THR A 304 15.40 -27.82 11.92
C THR A 304 14.80 -26.46 11.57
N VAL A 305 15.01 -25.99 10.34
CA VAL A 305 14.37 -24.80 9.76
C VAL A 305 13.47 -25.26 8.63
N ILE A 306 12.24 -24.74 8.56
CA ILE A 306 11.31 -25.01 7.46
C ILE A 306 10.89 -23.67 6.86
N SER A 307 11.10 -23.44 5.57
CA SER A 307 10.64 -22.25 4.86
C SER A 307 9.62 -22.61 3.80
N PHE A 308 8.49 -21.91 3.81
CA PHE A 308 7.45 -21.98 2.78
C PHE A 308 7.41 -20.67 1.99
N PHE A 309 7.39 -20.79 0.67
CA PHE A 309 7.23 -19.71 -0.30
C PHE A 309 6.06 -20.02 -1.26
N GLU A 310 5.43 -19.00 -1.84
CA GLU A 310 4.34 -19.19 -2.79
C GLU A 310 4.85 -19.53 -4.20
N SER A 311 5.81 -18.76 -4.74
CA SER A 311 6.48 -19.05 -6.02
C SER A 311 7.97 -18.66 -6.09
N SER A 312 8.43 -17.83 -5.15
CA SER A 312 9.73 -17.13 -5.21
C SER A 312 10.90 -17.83 -4.51
N ALA A 313 10.80 -19.12 -4.16
CA ALA A 313 11.92 -19.79 -3.48
C ALA A 313 13.19 -19.85 -4.35
N ASP A 314 13.00 -19.96 -5.67
CA ASP A 314 14.09 -20.09 -6.66
C ASP A 314 14.97 -18.82 -6.73
N ASP A 315 14.45 -17.66 -6.33
CA ASP A 315 15.21 -16.40 -6.27
C ASP A 315 16.10 -16.32 -5.00
N ILE A 316 15.80 -17.12 -3.95
CA ILE A 316 16.42 -17.05 -2.61
C ILE A 316 17.29 -18.27 -2.31
N GLU A 317 16.93 -19.45 -2.79
CA GLU A 317 17.67 -20.69 -2.51
C GLU A 317 19.11 -20.66 -3.08
N PRO A 318 19.37 -20.28 -4.34
CA PRO A 318 20.72 -20.31 -4.91
C PRO A 318 21.79 -19.49 -4.14
N PRO A 319 21.57 -18.22 -3.72
CA PRO A 319 22.58 -17.48 -2.96
C PRO A 319 22.82 -18.06 -1.56
N ILE A 320 21.79 -18.61 -0.91
CA ILE A 320 21.94 -19.28 0.40
C ILE A 320 22.70 -20.61 0.21
N MET A 321 22.39 -21.37 -0.85
CA MET A 321 23.09 -22.60 -1.18
C MET A 321 24.57 -22.38 -1.53
N ALA A 322 24.91 -21.32 -2.25
CA ALA A 322 26.30 -20.93 -2.52
C ALA A 322 27.06 -20.52 -1.23
N ARG A 323 26.37 -19.88 -0.27
CA ARG A 323 26.91 -19.61 1.08
C ARG A 323 27.12 -20.91 1.86
N LEU A 324 26.20 -21.88 1.79
CA LEU A 324 26.27 -23.17 2.51
C LEU A 324 27.31 -24.14 1.94
N SER A 325 27.47 -24.22 0.62
CA SER A 325 28.46 -25.10 -0.04
C SER A 325 29.91 -24.70 0.27
N SER A 326 30.11 -23.46 0.71
CA SER A 326 31.43 -22.86 0.95
C SER A 326 31.82 -23.00 2.43
N THR A 327 32.71 -23.96 2.75
CA THR A 327 33.13 -24.30 4.13
C THR A 327 33.62 -23.12 4.97
N ASN A 328 34.21 -22.10 4.35
CA ASN A 328 34.75 -20.92 5.02
C ASN A 328 33.71 -19.83 5.37
N THR A 329 32.42 -19.99 5.05
CA THR A 329 31.41 -18.98 5.40
C THR A 329 30.95 -19.11 6.85
N LEU A 330 30.44 -18.01 7.42
CA LEU A 330 29.82 -18.02 8.74
C LEU A 330 28.58 -18.91 8.79
N LEU A 331 27.70 -18.84 7.79
CA LEU A 331 26.46 -19.63 7.73
C LEU A 331 26.74 -21.14 7.83
N ARG A 332 27.82 -21.57 7.19
CA ARG A 332 28.30 -22.94 7.20
C ARG A 332 28.99 -23.31 8.51
N SER A 333 29.99 -22.54 8.93
CA SER A 333 30.79 -22.82 10.14
C SER A 333 30.04 -22.64 11.47
N SER A 334 28.95 -21.86 11.50
CA SER A 334 28.14 -21.65 12.71
C SER A 334 27.24 -22.83 13.11
N CYS A 335 26.87 -23.72 12.16
CA CYS A 335 26.10 -24.94 12.44
C CYS A 335 24.80 -24.71 13.24
N ASP A 336 24.10 -23.61 12.97
CA ASP A 336 22.98 -23.08 13.76
C ASP A 336 21.79 -22.70 12.87
N GLY A 337 20.60 -23.24 13.18
CA GLY A 337 19.37 -22.91 12.46
C GLY A 337 18.99 -21.42 12.54
N SER A 338 19.39 -20.73 13.63
CA SER A 338 19.19 -19.28 13.77
C SER A 338 19.91 -18.48 12.67
N MET A 339 21.05 -18.98 12.18
CA MET A 339 21.81 -18.34 11.10
C MET A 339 21.18 -18.60 9.72
N VAL A 340 20.53 -19.76 9.50
CA VAL A 340 19.74 -20.01 8.28
C VAL A 340 18.53 -19.07 8.24
N VAL A 341 17.82 -18.92 9.37
CA VAL A 341 16.72 -17.95 9.49
C VAL A 341 17.21 -16.53 9.22
N GLN A 342 18.37 -16.13 9.77
CA GLN A 342 18.97 -14.83 9.42
C GLN A 342 19.21 -14.74 7.91
N ALA A 343 19.86 -15.71 7.27
CA ALA A 343 20.18 -15.70 5.84
C ALA A 343 18.96 -15.68 4.90
N ILE A 344 17.80 -16.23 5.33
CA ILE A 344 16.55 -16.12 4.58
C ILE A 344 15.98 -14.69 4.70
N ILE A 345 15.96 -14.10 5.89
CA ILE A 345 15.48 -12.72 6.11
C ILE A 345 16.40 -11.72 5.39
N ASP A 346 17.72 -11.94 5.43
CA ASP A 346 18.80 -11.25 4.69
C ASP A 346 18.45 -11.16 3.20
N ALA A 347 18.26 -12.32 2.55
CA ALA A 347 17.92 -12.40 1.12
C ALA A 347 16.56 -11.76 0.77
N ILE A 348 15.56 -11.86 1.64
CA ILE A 348 14.24 -11.21 1.41
C ILE A 348 14.34 -9.68 1.52
N VAL A 349 15.20 -9.16 2.39
CA VAL A 349 15.49 -7.72 2.49
C VAL A 349 16.33 -7.24 1.30
N ASP A 350 17.30 -8.02 0.85
CA ASP A 350 18.12 -7.72 -0.33
C ASP A 350 17.28 -7.57 -1.62
N LEU A 351 16.26 -8.42 -1.81
CA LEU A 351 15.30 -8.32 -2.93
C LEU A 351 14.50 -7.00 -2.95
N CYS A 352 14.43 -6.27 -1.83
CA CYS A 352 13.78 -4.97 -1.78
C CYS A 352 14.64 -3.82 -2.37
N PHE A 353 15.97 -3.98 -2.48
CA PHE A 353 16.83 -2.93 -3.04
C PHE A 353 16.55 -2.66 -4.54
N PRO A 354 16.48 -3.66 -5.44
CA PRO A 354 16.09 -3.43 -6.84
C PRO A 354 14.73 -2.74 -7.01
N VAL A 355 13.75 -3.09 -6.17
CA VAL A 355 12.43 -2.44 -6.15
C VAL A 355 12.55 -0.96 -5.81
N ILE A 356 13.33 -0.62 -4.78
CA ILE A 356 13.52 0.78 -4.37
C ILE A 356 14.34 1.57 -5.38
N HIS A 357 15.36 0.98 -6.01
CA HIS A 357 16.09 1.62 -7.10
C HIS A 357 15.20 1.90 -8.32
N ALA A 358 14.34 0.97 -8.71
CA ALA A 358 13.38 1.20 -9.80
C ALA A 358 12.43 2.38 -9.50
N TYR A 359 11.96 2.51 -8.24
CA TYR A 359 11.19 3.69 -7.83
C TYR A 359 12.02 4.98 -7.80
N GLN A 360 13.28 4.94 -7.35
CA GLN A 360 14.21 6.08 -7.38
C GLN A 360 14.40 6.64 -8.81
N ASP A 361 14.54 5.76 -9.80
CA ASP A 361 14.63 6.18 -11.21
C ASP A 361 13.31 6.81 -11.69
N THR A 362 12.15 6.22 -11.37
CA THR A 362 10.86 6.80 -11.80
C THR A 362 10.56 8.16 -11.17
N ILE A 363 10.98 8.41 -9.92
CA ILE A 363 10.78 9.73 -9.30
C ILE A 363 11.76 10.78 -9.85
N GLY A 364 13.00 10.41 -10.17
CA GLY A 364 13.95 11.30 -10.85
C GLY A 364 13.50 11.69 -12.27
N GLU A 365 12.90 10.76 -13.00
CA GLU A 365 12.27 11.04 -14.31
C GLU A 365 11.08 11.99 -14.19
N LEU A 366 10.21 11.80 -13.19
CA LEU A 366 9.08 12.70 -12.94
C LEU A 366 9.53 14.09 -12.45
N GLU A 367 10.56 14.17 -11.61
CA GLU A 367 11.18 15.43 -11.19
C GLU A 367 11.71 16.21 -12.41
N LEU A 368 12.47 15.54 -13.29
CA LEU A 368 12.98 16.15 -14.52
C LEU A 368 11.84 16.59 -15.45
N SER A 369 10.78 15.79 -15.58
CA SER A 369 9.59 16.16 -16.37
C SER A 369 8.95 17.43 -15.82
N VAL A 370 8.62 17.47 -14.52
CA VAL A 370 7.94 18.59 -13.84
C VAL A 370 8.75 19.89 -13.89
N LEU A 371 10.08 19.79 -13.82
CA LEU A 371 11.01 20.92 -13.92
C LEU A 371 11.26 21.41 -15.36
N THR A 372 10.88 20.65 -16.39
CA THR A 372 11.08 21.02 -17.80
C THR A 372 9.79 21.45 -18.52
N ASP A 373 8.67 20.77 -18.28
CA ASP A 373 7.33 21.23 -18.67
C ASP A 373 6.27 20.77 -17.64
N THR A 374 5.53 21.72 -17.08
CA THR A 374 4.63 21.47 -15.94
C THR A 374 3.24 21.06 -16.41
N SER A 375 3.01 19.74 -16.55
CA SER A 375 1.72 19.20 -16.97
C SER A 375 0.80 18.77 -15.81
N LEU A 376 -0.52 18.89 -16.00
CA LEU A 376 -1.52 18.34 -15.07
C LEU A 376 -1.60 16.80 -15.08
N HIS A 377 -1.02 16.15 -16.09
CA HIS A 377 -0.97 14.69 -16.17
C HIS A 377 0.06 14.12 -15.19
N ASP A 378 1.14 14.85 -14.93
CA ASP A 378 2.18 14.41 -14.00
C ASP A 378 1.71 14.51 -12.53
N THR A 379 0.73 15.37 -12.22
CA THR A 379 0.00 15.34 -10.94
C THR A 379 -0.71 14.00 -10.71
N GLN A 380 -1.30 13.40 -11.75
CA GLN A 380 -1.94 12.07 -11.65
C GLN A 380 -0.89 10.97 -11.44
N ARG A 381 0.24 11.03 -12.15
CA ARG A 381 1.37 10.10 -11.99
C ARG A 381 2.00 10.18 -10.60
N LEU A 382 2.25 11.38 -10.09
CA LEU A 382 2.77 11.61 -8.73
C LEU A 382 1.80 11.08 -7.66
N TYR A 383 0.48 11.29 -7.82
CA TYR A 383 -0.50 10.72 -6.91
C TYR A 383 -0.48 9.18 -6.89
N ILE A 384 -0.34 8.55 -8.05
CA ILE A 384 -0.22 7.09 -8.17
C ILE A 384 1.07 6.61 -7.49
N LEU A 385 2.21 7.23 -7.79
CA LEU A 385 3.51 6.93 -7.18
C LEU A 385 3.48 7.10 -5.65
N THR A 386 2.91 8.20 -5.14
CA THR A 386 2.72 8.41 -3.69
C THR A 386 1.84 7.32 -3.07
N SER A 387 0.83 6.83 -3.78
CA SER A 387 0.01 5.70 -3.34
C SER A 387 0.76 4.37 -3.37
N GLU A 388 1.65 4.14 -4.33
CA GLU A 388 2.49 2.94 -4.45
C GLU A 388 3.57 2.90 -3.37
N LEU A 389 4.28 4.02 -3.16
CA LEU A 389 5.24 4.18 -2.06
C LEU A 389 4.59 4.03 -0.68
N ALA A 390 3.31 4.41 -0.52
CA ALA A 390 2.57 4.17 0.72
C ALA A 390 2.24 2.67 0.95
N LEU A 391 1.99 1.90 -0.11
CA LEU A 391 1.83 0.44 0.01
C LEU A 391 3.18 -0.23 0.29
N LEU A 392 4.25 0.16 -0.42
CA LEU A 392 5.61 -0.34 -0.22
C LEU A 392 6.15 -0.03 1.19
N LYS A 393 5.77 1.12 1.77
CA LYS A 393 6.03 1.40 3.18
C LYS A 393 5.28 0.43 4.11
N THR A 394 4.07 0.04 3.75
CA THR A 394 3.18 -0.81 4.56
C THR A 394 3.62 -2.28 4.56
N THR A 395 4.26 -2.77 3.49
CA THR A 395 4.94 -4.08 3.43
C THR A 395 6.27 -4.09 4.18
N ILE A 396 7.10 -3.06 4.04
CA ILE A 396 8.46 -3.02 4.63
C ILE A 396 8.44 -2.73 6.15
N GLN A 397 7.60 -1.80 6.62
CA GLN A 397 7.61 -1.37 8.03
C GLN A 397 7.38 -2.51 9.06
N PRO A 398 6.54 -3.54 8.81
CA PRO A 398 6.44 -4.73 9.67
C PRO A 398 7.74 -5.54 9.82
N LEU A 399 8.64 -5.55 8.83
CA LEU A 399 9.88 -6.34 8.85
C LEU A 399 10.80 -5.88 9.99
N THR A 400 10.88 -4.57 10.25
CA THR A 400 11.62 -4.03 11.41
C THR A 400 11.05 -4.53 12.74
N GLY A 401 9.74 -4.79 12.81
CA GLY A 401 9.08 -5.38 13.98
C GLY A 401 9.48 -6.84 14.20
N ILE A 402 9.51 -7.63 13.13
CA ILE A 402 9.98 -9.03 13.14
C ILE A 402 11.42 -9.10 13.62
N ILE A 403 12.32 -8.31 13.05
CA ILE A 403 13.75 -8.35 13.37
C ILE A 403 14.01 -7.93 14.83
N ASN A 404 13.26 -6.94 15.35
CA ASN A 404 13.28 -6.62 16.78
C ASN A 404 12.77 -7.77 17.65
N ALA A 405 11.62 -8.37 17.32
CA ALA A 405 11.06 -9.49 18.08
C ALA A 405 11.99 -10.72 18.11
N LEU A 406 12.74 -10.96 17.02
CA LEU A 406 13.78 -11.98 16.94
C LEU A 406 15.01 -11.64 17.81
N ARG A 407 15.47 -10.38 17.77
CA ARG A 407 16.66 -9.95 18.51
C ARG A 407 16.43 -9.81 20.02
N ASP A 408 15.25 -9.36 20.44
CA ASP A 408 14.89 -9.17 21.84
C ASP A 408 14.56 -10.48 22.57
N HIS A 409 14.22 -11.55 21.83
CA HIS A 409 13.95 -12.89 22.37
C HIS A 409 15.21 -13.62 22.82
N LYS A 410 15.76 -13.16 23.94
CA LYS A 410 16.92 -13.74 24.62
C LYS A 410 16.52 -15.03 25.34
N ARG A 411 17.28 -16.11 25.11
CA ARG A 411 17.20 -17.33 25.95
C ARG A 411 17.42 -16.93 27.41
N ASP A 412 16.40 -17.10 28.25
CA ASP A 412 16.41 -16.76 29.69
C ASP A 412 17.57 -17.48 30.42
N PRO A 413 18.68 -16.81 30.76
CA PRO A 413 19.90 -17.50 31.19
C PRO A 413 19.81 -18.08 32.61
N THR A 414 18.70 -17.85 33.31
CA THR A 414 18.65 -17.76 34.78
C THR A 414 17.63 -18.68 35.46
N LYS A 415 17.25 -19.79 34.82
CA LYS A 415 16.36 -20.82 35.42
C LYS A 415 17.07 -22.07 35.96
N LYS A 416 18.18 -21.87 36.70
CA LYS A 416 18.61 -22.79 37.77
C LYS A 416 17.92 -22.40 39.09
N GLY A 417 16.60 -22.50 39.13
CA GLY A 417 15.81 -22.15 40.31
C GLY A 417 14.42 -22.76 40.26
N ASN A 418 14.05 -23.48 41.32
CA ASN A 418 12.72 -24.07 41.43
C ASN A 418 11.67 -22.97 41.65
N ASN A 419 10.74 -22.80 40.71
CA ASN A 419 9.30 -22.77 41.01
C ASN A 419 8.43 -22.74 39.73
N THR A 420 7.15 -23.02 39.94
CA THR A 420 6.11 -23.33 38.95
C THR A 420 5.83 -22.23 37.91
N MET A 421 5.41 -22.68 36.72
CA MET A 421 4.61 -21.93 35.74
C MET A 421 5.31 -20.79 34.96
N SER A 422 6.56 -21.01 34.53
CA SER A 422 7.21 -20.19 33.47
C SER A 422 8.11 -21.07 32.59
N GLN A 423 7.49 -22.04 31.91
CA GLN A 423 8.08 -22.94 30.92
C GLN A 423 7.18 -22.96 29.67
N LEU A 424 7.57 -22.32 28.55
CA LEU A 424 6.99 -22.65 27.23
C LEU A 424 7.76 -22.11 25.99
N THR A 425 9.08 -21.88 26.10
CA THR A 425 9.94 -21.56 24.93
C THR A 425 11.30 -22.24 25.10
N SER A 426 11.52 -23.35 24.40
CA SER A 426 12.85 -23.96 24.28
C SER A 426 13.67 -23.29 23.16
N VAL A 427 12.97 -22.87 22.11
CA VAL A 427 13.53 -22.13 20.98
C VAL A 427 13.90 -20.72 21.40
N GLY A 428 15.12 -20.32 21.07
CA GLY A 428 15.60 -18.94 21.21
C GLY A 428 16.87 -18.72 20.41
N ILE A 429 17.10 -17.49 20.00
CA ILE A 429 18.10 -17.17 18.97
C ILE A 429 19.53 -17.17 19.52
N SER A 430 20.46 -17.59 18.68
CA SER A 430 21.90 -17.60 18.96
C SER A 430 22.49 -16.19 19.09
N PRO A 431 23.45 -15.96 20.00
CA PRO A 431 24.17 -14.68 20.09
C PRO A 431 24.89 -14.27 18.80
N ILE A 432 25.26 -15.23 17.94
CA ILE A 432 25.85 -14.94 16.62
C ILE A 432 24.77 -14.32 15.73
N ALA A 433 23.64 -15.00 15.55
CA ALA A 433 22.51 -14.52 14.75
C ALA A 433 21.96 -13.16 15.24
N HIS A 434 21.91 -12.92 16.55
CA HIS A 434 21.56 -11.60 17.11
C HIS A 434 22.46 -10.46 16.59
N THR A 435 23.72 -10.72 16.24
CA THR A 435 24.63 -9.70 15.68
C THR A 435 24.28 -9.40 14.23
N TYR A 436 24.10 -10.44 13.40
CA TYR A 436 23.81 -10.27 11.96
C TYR A 436 22.35 -9.83 11.69
N LEU A 437 21.41 -10.15 12.58
CA LEU A 437 20.08 -9.52 12.60
C LEU A 437 20.12 -8.02 12.94
N GLY A 438 21.24 -7.50 13.46
CA GLY A 438 21.48 -6.05 13.55
C GLY A 438 21.71 -5.42 12.18
N ASP A 439 22.59 -6.02 11.39
CA ASP A 439 22.94 -5.59 10.01
C ASP A 439 21.68 -5.55 9.11
N VAL A 440 20.89 -6.64 9.13
CA VAL A 440 19.61 -6.73 8.39
C VAL A 440 18.58 -5.71 8.89
N GLN A 441 18.58 -5.35 10.19
CA GLN A 441 17.73 -4.25 10.67
C GLN A 441 18.20 -2.91 10.10
N ASP A 442 19.49 -2.61 10.12
CA ASP A 442 20.01 -1.33 9.65
C ASP A 442 19.75 -1.17 8.13
N HIS A 443 19.91 -2.23 7.34
CA HIS A 443 19.42 -2.27 5.95
C HIS A 443 17.91 -1.98 5.84
N THR A 444 17.08 -2.65 6.65
CA THR A 444 15.61 -2.42 6.66
C THR A 444 15.24 -0.98 7.01
N ILE A 445 15.98 -0.34 7.93
CA ILE A 445 15.78 1.07 8.33
C ILE A 445 16.15 2.01 7.18
N VAL A 446 17.29 1.79 6.52
CA VAL A 446 17.73 2.60 5.36
C VAL A 446 16.73 2.51 4.20
N LEU A 447 16.20 1.31 3.91
CA LEU A 447 15.15 1.12 2.90
C LEU A 447 13.87 1.90 3.27
N LEU A 448 13.44 1.83 4.53
CA LEU A 448 12.24 2.52 5.02
C LEU A 448 12.39 4.06 5.00
N GLU A 449 13.55 4.59 5.36
CA GLU A 449 13.86 6.03 5.26
C GLU A 449 13.93 6.49 3.80
N THR A 450 14.46 5.65 2.90
CA THR A 450 14.51 5.93 1.45
C THR A 450 13.10 6.03 0.86
N VAL A 451 12.20 5.10 1.16
CA VAL A 451 10.79 5.12 0.70
C VAL A 451 10.04 6.34 1.24
N GLU A 452 10.21 6.67 2.52
CA GLU A 452 9.63 7.87 3.13
C GLU A 452 10.17 9.16 2.48
N THR A 453 11.46 9.20 2.12
CA THR A 453 12.09 10.35 1.46
C THR A 453 11.60 10.53 0.02
N MET A 454 11.50 9.44 -0.76
CA MET A 454 10.89 9.48 -2.09
C MET A 454 9.44 9.99 -2.02
N LYS A 455 8.64 9.48 -1.07
CA LYS A 455 7.25 9.90 -0.91
C LYS A 455 7.13 11.40 -0.62
N ARG A 456 7.98 11.93 0.28
CA ARG A 456 8.03 13.38 0.57
C ARG A 456 8.45 14.20 -0.66
N SER A 457 9.35 13.68 -1.50
CA SER A 457 9.71 14.35 -2.76
C SER A 457 8.52 14.41 -3.73
N ALA A 458 7.76 13.32 -3.89
CA ALA A 458 6.58 13.29 -4.76
C ALA A 458 5.47 14.23 -4.26
N ASP A 459 5.27 14.32 -2.95
CA ASP A 459 4.36 15.29 -2.31
C ASP A 459 4.84 16.74 -2.57
N ASN A 460 6.14 17.04 -2.40
CA ASN A 460 6.72 18.36 -2.68
C ASN A 460 6.62 18.75 -4.17
N LEU A 461 6.83 17.81 -5.10
CA LEU A 461 6.67 18.03 -6.54
C LEU A 461 5.21 18.35 -6.90
N THR A 462 4.26 17.72 -6.22
CA THR A 462 2.83 18.00 -6.38
C THR A 462 2.50 19.45 -5.97
N ASP A 463 3.03 19.92 -4.84
CA ASP A 463 2.88 21.33 -4.43
C ASP A 463 3.62 22.30 -5.38
N TYR A 464 4.78 21.91 -5.91
CA TYR A 464 5.51 22.71 -6.91
C TYR A 464 4.69 22.88 -8.21
N ILE A 465 4.02 21.83 -8.70
CA ILE A 465 3.11 21.93 -9.85
C ILE A 465 2.01 22.95 -9.56
N PHE A 466 1.32 22.86 -8.43
CA PHE A 466 0.22 23.79 -8.11
C PHE A 466 0.69 25.24 -7.99
N ASN A 467 1.85 25.48 -7.38
CA ASN A 467 2.44 26.83 -7.31
C ASN A 467 2.83 27.38 -8.70
N THR A 468 3.43 26.55 -9.55
CA THR A 468 3.83 26.94 -10.91
C THR A 468 2.63 27.19 -11.82
N VAL A 469 1.61 26.33 -11.79
CA VAL A 469 0.34 26.53 -12.52
C VAL A 469 -0.39 27.79 -12.03
N GLY A 470 -0.41 28.05 -10.72
CA GLY A 470 -0.97 29.29 -10.17
C GLY A 470 -0.21 30.55 -10.62
N ASN A 471 1.12 30.48 -10.71
CA ASN A 471 1.93 31.58 -11.23
C ASN A 471 1.69 31.83 -12.74
N LEU A 472 1.61 30.77 -13.55
CA LEU A 472 1.25 30.86 -14.98
C LEU A 472 -0.17 31.41 -15.17
N GLN A 473 -1.13 31.04 -14.33
CA GLN A 473 -2.47 31.63 -14.34
C GLN A 473 -2.44 33.12 -14.03
N ASN A 474 -1.67 33.55 -13.03
CA ASN A 474 -1.50 34.96 -12.70
C ASN A 474 -0.85 35.77 -13.84
N GLU A 475 0.15 35.19 -14.52
CA GLU A 475 0.80 35.80 -15.68
C GLU A 475 -0.15 35.94 -16.88
N ASN A 476 -0.88 34.88 -17.21
CA ASN A 476 -1.87 34.90 -18.29
C ASN A 476 -3.00 35.92 -18.01
N MET A 477 -3.46 36.00 -16.76
CA MET A 477 -4.43 37.02 -16.33
C MET A 477 -3.84 38.44 -16.44
N ARG A 478 -2.56 38.64 -16.11
CA ARG A 478 -1.86 39.93 -16.27
C ARG A 478 -1.83 40.35 -17.74
N GLN A 479 -1.44 39.46 -18.64
CA GLN A 479 -1.36 39.74 -20.08
C GLN A 479 -2.74 40.07 -20.67
N LEU A 480 -3.77 39.27 -20.38
CA LEU A 480 -5.14 39.54 -20.80
C LEU A 480 -5.68 40.87 -20.25
N THR A 481 -5.30 41.23 -19.02
CA THR A 481 -5.68 42.49 -18.39
C THR A 481 -5.02 43.69 -19.09
N ILE A 482 -3.73 43.62 -19.43
CA ILE A 482 -3.03 44.67 -20.18
C ILE A 482 -3.68 44.90 -21.55
N VAL A 483 -3.98 43.83 -22.28
CA VAL A 483 -4.70 43.90 -23.58
C VAL A 483 -6.09 44.53 -23.40
N THR A 484 -6.82 44.13 -22.36
CA THR A 484 -8.16 44.67 -22.06
C THR A 484 -8.11 46.15 -21.70
N ILE A 485 -7.13 46.59 -20.92
CA ILE A 485 -6.95 48.01 -20.54
C ILE A 485 -6.62 48.89 -21.74
N PHE A 486 -5.92 48.36 -22.75
CA PHE A 486 -5.70 49.08 -24.01
C PHE A 486 -6.97 49.18 -24.87
N PHE A 487 -7.70 48.07 -25.05
CA PHE A 487 -8.85 48.05 -25.96
C PHE A 487 -10.16 48.59 -25.37
N LEU A 488 -10.41 48.45 -24.08
CA LEU A 488 -11.70 48.83 -23.47
C LEU A 488 -12.02 50.33 -23.61
N PRO A 489 -11.09 51.29 -23.33
CA PRO A 489 -11.36 52.71 -23.54
C PRO A 489 -11.55 53.07 -25.02
N LEU A 490 -10.76 52.47 -25.92
CA LEU A 490 -10.87 52.68 -27.36
C LEU A 490 -12.22 52.15 -27.89
N THR A 491 -12.64 50.97 -27.46
CA THR A 491 -13.92 50.35 -27.85
C THR A 491 -15.11 51.13 -27.31
N PHE A 492 -15.04 51.65 -26.07
CA PHE A 492 -16.06 52.54 -25.53
C PHE A 492 -16.19 53.82 -26.36
N LEU A 493 -15.06 54.45 -26.71
CA LEU A 493 -15.03 55.68 -27.48
C LEU A 493 -15.54 55.48 -28.92
N THR A 494 -15.07 54.46 -29.63
CA THR A 494 -15.56 54.15 -30.98
C THR A 494 -17.02 53.70 -30.97
N GLY A 495 -17.46 53.01 -29.93
CA GLY A 495 -18.87 52.69 -29.70
C GLY A 495 -19.73 53.96 -29.55
N TYR A 496 -19.32 54.89 -28.68
CA TYR A 496 -20.03 56.16 -28.45
C TYR A 496 -20.15 57.02 -29.71
N PHE A 497 -19.06 57.20 -30.45
CA PHE A 497 -19.07 57.95 -31.72
C PHE A 497 -19.69 57.18 -32.89
N GLY A 498 -19.87 55.86 -32.77
CA GLY A 498 -20.58 55.00 -33.73
C GLY A 498 -22.10 54.91 -33.50
N MET A 499 -22.66 55.64 -32.52
CA MET A 499 -24.10 55.67 -32.26
C MET A 499 -24.84 56.58 -33.25
N ASN A 500 -25.95 56.08 -33.80
CA ASN A 500 -26.83 56.83 -34.72
C ASN A 500 -27.67 57.89 -33.97
N PHE A 501 -27.09 59.07 -33.73
CA PHE A 501 -27.80 60.22 -33.17
C PHE A 501 -28.42 61.11 -34.26
N THR A 502 -29.61 61.67 -34.01
CA THR A 502 -30.35 62.53 -34.96
C THR A 502 -29.94 64.00 -34.91
N GLU A 503 -29.54 64.52 -33.74
CA GLU A 503 -28.87 65.82 -33.59
C GLU A 503 -27.52 65.61 -32.91
N PHE A 504 -26.41 65.78 -33.64
CA PHE A 504 -25.07 65.64 -33.08
C PHE A 504 -24.13 66.74 -33.57
N LYS A 505 -24.11 67.87 -32.84
CA LYS A 505 -23.31 69.07 -33.13
C LYS A 505 -21.78 68.86 -33.10
N GLY A 506 -21.32 67.64 -32.78
CA GLY A 506 -19.91 67.24 -32.87
C GLY A 506 -19.46 66.80 -34.27
N ILE A 507 -20.38 66.40 -35.16
CA ILE A 507 -20.06 65.90 -36.52
C ILE A 507 -19.89 67.05 -37.53
N GLU A 508 -20.45 68.24 -37.26
CA GLU A 508 -20.24 69.44 -38.08
C GLU A 508 -18.79 69.98 -38.03
N ARG A 509 -17.94 69.39 -37.17
CA ARG A 509 -16.50 69.69 -37.08
C ARG A 509 -15.70 68.49 -37.56
N SER A 510 -14.78 68.74 -38.49
CA SER A 510 -13.82 67.78 -39.07
C SER A 510 -13.21 66.83 -38.03
N ASP A 511 -12.91 65.61 -38.49
CA ASP A 511 -12.28 64.45 -37.85
C ASP A 511 -11.19 64.78 -36.81
N ALA A 512 -10.48 65.89 -36.97
CA ALA A 512 -9.56 66.43 -35.97
C ALA A 512 -10.21 66.65 -34.58
N PHE A 513 -11.50 66.99 -34.51
CA PHE A 513 -12.25 67.14 -33.26
C PHE A 513 -12.45 65.80 -32.52
N PHE A 514 -12.69 64.71 -33.26
CA PHE A 514 -12.71 63.36 -32.69
C PHE A 514 -11.34 63.05 -32.06
N TRP A 515 -10.24 63.18 -32.81
CA TRP A 515 -8.90 62.87 -32.31
C TRP A 515 -8.46 63.74 -31.13
N TYR A 516 -8.84 65.02 -31.12
CA TYR A 516 -8.57 65.95 -30.01
C TYR A 516 -9.23 65.52 -28.69
N LEU A 517 -10.44 64.93 -28.74
CA LEU A 517 -11.12 64.39 -27.56
C LEU A 517 -10.68 62.95 -27.24
N ALA A 518 -10.43 62.15 -28.28
CA ALA A 518 -10.08 60.73 -28.19
C ALA A 518 -8.80 60.48 -27.40
N VAL A 519 -7.71 61.14 -27.80
CA VAL A 519 -6.37 60.83 -27.28
C VAL A 519 -6.23 61.18 -25.79
N PRO A 520 -6.66 62.35 -25.29
CA PRO A 520 -6.57 62.66 -23.87
C PRO A 520 -7.41 61.74 -23.00
N ILE A 521 -8.65 61.40 -23.42
CA ILE A 521 -9.54 60.51 -22.65
C ILE A 521 -9.00 59.07 -22.66
N GLY A 522 -8.56 58.56 -23.81
CA GLY A 522 -7.98 57.22 -23.92
C GLY A 522 -6.72 57.07 -23.06
N VAL A 523 -5.80 58.03 -23.13
CA VAL A 523 -4.55 58.00 -22.33
C VAL A 523 -4.83 58.15 -20.83
N THR A 524 -5.70 59.07 -20.41
CA THR A 524 -5.99 59.26 -18.98
C THR A 524 -6.73 58.07 -18.37
N THR A 525 -7.69 57.48 -19.08
CA THR A 525 -8.39 56.26 -18.61
C THR A 525 -7.47 55.04 -18.59
N MET A 526 -6.61 54.85 -19.60
CA MET A 526 -5.60 53.80 -19.61
C MET A 526 -4.62 53.92 -18.43
N LEU A 527 -4.10 55.12 -18.17
CA LEU A 527 -3.20 55.37 -17.03
C LEU A 527 -3.90 55.15 -15.68
N ALA A 528 -5.16 55.58 -15.54
CA ALA A 528 -5.94 55.33 -14.33
C ALA A 528 -6.13 53.83 -14.07
N LEU A 529 -6.52 53.06 -15.11
CA LEU A 529 -6.68 51.61 -15.01
C LEU A 529 -5.37 50.88 -14.70
N LEU A 530 -4.25 51.30 -15.28
CA LEU A 530 -2.91 50.75 -14.94
C LEU A 530 -2.53 51.05 -13.48
N SER A 531 -2.80 52.26 -12.99
CA SER A 531 -2.52 52.65 -11.60
C SER A 531 -3.39 51.93 -10.56
N ALA A 532 -4.55 51.41 -10.98
CA ALA A 532 -5.44 50.63 -10.12
C ALA A 532 -4.99 49.17 -9.93
N ILE A 533 -4.00 48.68 -10.70
CA ILE A 533 -3.41 47.36 -10.49
C ILE A 533 -2.40 47.46 -9.33
N PRO A 534 -2.58 46.71 -8.22
CA PRO A 534 -1.74 46.85 -7.02
C PRO A 534 -0.26 46.50 -7.21
N ILE A 535 0.10 45.92 -8.36
CA ILE A 535 1.48 45.59 -8.76
C ILE A 535 2.31 46.86 -9.04
N PHE A 536 1.70 47.92 -9.59
CA PHE A 536 2.41 49.19 -9.83
C PHE A 536 2.58 50.04 -8.55
N THR A 537 1.77 49.81 -7.52
CA THR A 537 1.91 50.46 -6.22
C THR A 537 2.91 49.76 -5.27
N THR A 538 3.28 48.51 -5.54
CA THR A 538 4.19 47.72 -4.69
C THR A 538 5.63 47.62 -5.19
N SER A 539 5.95 48.14 -6.38
CA SER A 539 7.30 48.13 -6.97
C SER A 539 8.37 48.98 -6.24
N HIS A 540 8.06 49.49 -5.04
CA HIS A 540 8.98 50.20 -4.15
C HIS A 540 9.35 49.43 -2.87
N VAL A 541 8.86 48.20 -2.68
CA VAL A 541 9.34 47.32 -1.60
C VAL A 541 10.56 46.53 -2.11
N HIS A 542 11.66 46.58 -1.35
CA HIS A 542 12.99 46.11 -1.78
C HIS A 542 13.04 44.63 -2.22
N PRO A 543 13.74 44.29 -3.31
CA PRO A 543 14.27 42.95 -3.51
C PRO A 543 15.47 42.70 -2.57
N TYR A 544 15.73 41.42 -2.27
CA TYR A 544 16.87 40.91 -1.50
C TYR A 544 16.98 41.31 -0.02
N ARG A 545 16.21 40.62 0.83
CA ARG A 545 16.72 40.08 2.11
C ARG A 545 16.13 38.69 2.37
N TYR A 546 16.91 37.67 2.03
CA TYR A 546 17.03 36.46 2.84
C TYR A 546 18.17 36.68 3.85
#